data_AF-A0A8S3VYQ6-F1
#
_entry.id   AF-A0A8S3VYQ6-F1
#
_cell.length_a   1.000
_cell.length_b   1.000
_cell.length_c   1.000
_cell.angle_alpha   90.00
_cell.angle_beta   90.00
_cell.angle_gamma   90.00
#
_symmetry.space_group_name_H-M   'P 1'
#
loop_
_entity.id
_entity.type
_entity.pdbx_description
1 polymer ?
#
loop_
_entity_poly.entity_id
_entity_poly.type
_entity_poly.pdbx_seq_one_letter_code
_entity_poly.pdbx_strand_id
1 'polypeptide(L)'
;MTPKKVDIITLATCSLHKWLRKTSPMYITQRCVDFEDIQQRVVIPGTWRQQLRTALERLPATHNKHASRQAVAIRNAYAQLFVPTEAVS
;
A
#
# COMPACT_ATOMS: atom_id res chain seq x y z
N MET A 1 12.34 -17.33 -4.05
CA MET A 1 12.37 -16.68 -2.73
C MET A 1 11.03 -15.98 -2.51
N THR A 2 10.15 -16.56 -1.69
CA THR A 2 8.94 -15.87 -1.24
C THR A 2 9.36 -14.73 -0.31
N PRO A 3 8.90 -13.48 -0.47
CA PRO A 3 9.38 -12.41 0.37
C PRO A 3 8.89 -12.67 1.81
N LYS A 4 9.84 -12.86 2.74
CA LYS A 4 9.63 -13.34 4.14
C LYS A 4 8.65 -12.51 4.99
N LYS A 5 8.13 -11.40 4.46
CA LYS A 5 7.25 -10.46 5.17
C LYS A 5 5.87 -10.31 4.52
N VAL A 6 5.62 -10.93 3.36
CA VAL A 6 4.32 -10.80 2.66
C VAL A 6 3.18 -11.24 3.56
N ASP A 7 3.29 -12.42 4.16
CA ASP A 7 2.22 -12.96 5.00
C ASP A 7 1.91 -12.06 6.21
N ILE A 8 2.94 -11.49 6.82
CA ILE A 8 2.79 -10.58 7.97
C ILE A 8 2.09 -9.29 7.53
N ILE A 9 2.50 -8.70 6.40
CA ILE A 9 1.88 -7.48 5.86
C ILE A 9 0.42 -7.76 5.52
N THR A 10 0.15 -8.87 4.82
CA THR A 10 -1.21 -9.29 4.46
C THR A 10 -2.08 -9.46 5.70
N LEU A 11 -1.60 -10.15 6.73
CA LEU A 11 -2.33 -10.35 7.99
C LEU A 11 -2.60 -9.02 8.71
N ALA A 12 -1.61 -8.13 8.77
CA ALA A 12 -1.76 -6.81 9.39
C ALA A 12 -2.82 -5.97 8.65
N THR A 13 -2.76 -5.91 7.31
CA THR A 13 -3.74 -5.18 6.49
C THR A 13 -5.14 -5.77 6.64
N CYS A 14 -5.29 -7.11 6.62
CA CYS A 14 -6.58 -7.76 6.82
C CYS A 14 -7.16 -7.48 8.21
N SER A 15 -6.33 -7.49 9.25
CA SER A 15 -6.74 -7.21 10.63
C SER A 15 -7.21 -5.76 10.78
N LEU A 16 -6.45 -4.81 10.22
CA LEU A 16 -6.82 -3.40 10.18
C LEU A 16 -8.13 -3.17 9.43
N HIS A 17 -8.29 -3.78 8.25
CA HIS A 17 -9.50 -3.67 7.45
C HIS A 17 -10.74 -4.18 8.21
N LYS A 18 -10.62 -5.33 8.89
CA LYS A 18 -11.68 -5.89 9.73
C LYS A 18 -12.04 -4.96 10.88
N TRP A 19 -11.05 -4.40 11.56
CA TRP A 19 -11.27 -3.48 12.67
C TRP A 19 -11.99 -2.21 12.20
N LEU A 20 -11.50 -1.57 11.13
CA LEU A 20 -12.09 -0.36 10.57
C LEU A 20 -13.53 -0.58 10.09
N ARG A 21 -13.83 -1.74 9.52
CA ARG A 21 -15.21 -2.11 9.13
C ARG A 21 -16.16 -2.23 10.32
N LYS A 22 -15.65 -2.58 11.51
CA LYS A 22 -16.46 -2.66 12.74
C LYS A 22 -16.62 -1.31 13.42
N THR A 23 -15.57 -0.49 13.41
CA THR A 23 -15.52 0.75 14.20
C THR A 23 -15.98 1.98 13.43
N SER A 24 -16.00 1.93 12.10
CA SER A 24 -16.42 3.04 11.26
C SER A 24 -17.48 2.58 10.24
N PRO A 25 -18.74 3.02 10.39
CA PRO A 25 -19.82 2.74 9.44
C PRO A 25 -19.53 3.24 8.01
N MET A 26 -18.65 4.24 7.86
CA MET A 26 -18.28 4.85 6.58
C MET A 26 -16.83 4.56 6.17
N TYR A 27 -16.20 3.53 6.73
CA TYR A 27 -14.80 3.21 6.43
C TYR A 27 -14.52 3.04 4.93
N ILE A 28 -15.40 2.32 4.23
CA ILE A 28 -15.31 2.13 2.79
C ILE A 28 -16.68 2.39 2.17
N THR A 29 -16.71 3.27 1.17
CA THR A 29 -17.91 3.49 0.35
C THR A 29 -17.74 2.77 -0.98
N GLN A 30 -18.85 2.51 -1.69
CA GLN A 30 -18.82 1.85 -3.00
C GLN A 30 -17.91 2.57 -4.01
N ARG A 31 -17.66 3.87 -3.82
CA ARG A 31 -16.77 4.65 -4.68
C ARG A 31 -15.30 4.60 -4.26
N CYS A 32 -14.94 4.06 -3.09
CA CYS A 32 -13.54 4.03 -2.65
C CYS A 32 -12.67 3.06 -3.44
N VAL A 33 -13.27 2.02 -4.03
CA VAL A 33 -12.63 0.99 -4.85
C VAL A 33 -13.32 0.93 -6.21
N ASP A 34 -12.68 0.26 -7.17
CA ASP A 34 -13.35 -0.04 -8.42
C ASP A 34 -14.49 -1.03 -8.15
N PHE A 35 -15.62 -0.86 -8.83
CA PHE A 35 -16.73 -1.80 -8.74
C PHE A 35 -17.29 -2.12 -10.13
N GLU A 36 -17.78 -3.34 -10.27
CA GLU A 36 -18.36 -3.82 -11.53
C GLU A 36 -19.87 -3.53 -11.55
N ASP A 37 -20.31 -2.79 -12.55
CA ASP A 37 -21.72 -2.70 -12.90
C ASP A 37 -22.04 -3.81 -13.90
N ILE A 38 -22.61 -4.90 -13.39
CA ILE A 38 -22.93 -6.10 -14.17
C ILE A 38 -24.01 -5.80 -15.23
N GLN A 39 -24.95 -4.90 -14.93
CA GLN A 39 -26.04 -4.57 -15.85
C GLN A 39 -25.53 -3.77 -17.04
N GLN A 40 -24.65 -2.80 -16.77
CA GLN A 40 -24.03 -1.96 -17.80
C GLN A 40 -22.79 -2.61 -18.44
N ARG A 41 -22.29 -3.71 -17.86
CA ARG A 41 -21.05 -4.41 -18.25
C ARG A 41 -19.84 -3.47 -18.28
N VAL A 42 -19.76 -2.57 -17.30
CA VAL A 42 -18.65 -1.62 -17.16
C VAL A 42 -18.01 -1.70 -15.79
N VAL A 43 -16.72 -1.41 -15.74
CA VAL A 43 -16.01 -1.18 -14.48
C VAL A 43 -16.12 0.31 -14.15
N ILE A 44 -16.74 0.63 -13.02
CA ILE A 44 -16.82 2.00 -12.53
C ILE A 44 -15.56 2.28 -11.68
N PRO A 45 -14.72 3.26 -12.09
CA PRO A 45 -13.48 3.55 -11.39
C PRO A 45 -13.71 4.13 -10.00
N GLY A 46 -12.96 3.66 -9.00
CA GLY A 46 -12.98 4.22 -7.65
C GLY A 46 -12.28 5.58 -7.56
N THR A 47 -12.63 6.36 -6.55
CA THR A 47 -12.09 7.69 -6.23
C THR A 47 -10.59 7.66 -5.94
N TRP A 48 -10.05 6.53 -5.49
CA TRP A 48 -8.61 6.34 -5.30
C TRP A 48 -7.80 6.67 -6.57
N ARG A 49 -8.37 6.44 -7.77
CA ARG A 49 -7.73 6.77 -9.06
C ARG A 49 -7.63 8.26 -9.33
N GLN A 50 -8.53 9.07 -8.75
CA GLN A 50 -8.46 10.52 -8.86
C GLN A 50 -7.27 11.07 -8.07
N GLN A 51 -6.98 10.47 -6.92
CA GLN A 51 -5.85 10.87 -6.06
C GLN A 51 -4.49 10.51 -6.69
N LEU A 52 -4.40 9.42 -7.45
CA LEU A 52 -3.12 9.00 -8.05
C LEU A 52 -2.53 10.01 -9.05
N ARG A 53 -3.38 10.76 -9.77
CA ARG A 53 -2.91 11.68 -10.82
C ARG A 53 -2.15 12.89 -10.29
N THR A 54 -2.37 13.24 -9.03
CA THR A 54 -1.72 14.39 -8.36
C THR A 54 -0.81 13.96 -7.21
N ALA A 55 -1.03 12.80 -6.58
CA ALA A 55 -0.28 12.38 -5.39
C ALA A 55 0.98 11.56 -5.70
N LEU A 56 1.09 10.92 -6.86
CA LEU A 56 2.27 10.16 -7.24
C LEU A 56 3.05 10.90 -8.32
N GLU A 57 4.23 11.42 -7.97
CA GLU A 57 5.17 11.92 -8.94
C GLU A 57 5.56 10.80 -9.92
N ARG A 58 5.54 11.13 -11.22
CA ARG A 58 6.08 10.23 -12.24
C ARG A 58 7.56 10.03 -11.97
N LEU A 59 7.94 8.83 -11.54
CA LEU A 59 9.33 8.45 -11.44
C LEU A 59 9.95 8.46 -12.86
N PRO A 60 11.10 9.13 -13.06
CA PRO A 60 11.78 9.08 -14.33
C PRO A 60 12.18 7.63 -14.63
N ALA A 61 12.03 7.21 -15.88
CA ALA A 61 12.50 5.91 -16.32
C ALA A 61 14.01 5.82 -16.07
N THR A 62 14.44 4.86 -15.24
CA THR A 62 15.85 4.64 -14.94
C THR A 62 16.37 3.45 -15.74
N HIS A 63 17.51 3.63 -16.40
CA HIS A 63 18.23 2.53 -17.05
C HIS A 63 19.01 1.68 -16.03
N ASN A 64 19.18 2.18 -14.80
CA ASN A 64 19.87 1.46 -13.73
C ASN A 64 18.91 0.47 -13.06
N LYS A 65 19.25 -0.82 -13.12
CA LYS A 65 18.52 -1.90 -12.46
C LYS A 65 18.72 -1.91 -10.94
N HIS A 66 19.67 -1.12 -10.42
CA HIS A 66 20.03 -1.07 -9.01
C HIS A 66 19.75 0.30 -8.40
N ALA A 67 19.27 0.30 -7.16
CA ALA A 67 19.13 1.51 -6.36
C ALA A 67 20.50 2.18 -6.14
N SER A 68 20.52 3.51 -6.13
CA SER A 68 21.75 4.26 -5.80
C SER A 68 22.20 3.93 -4.38
N ARG A 69 23.51 4.08 -4.11
CA ARG A 69 24.05 3.91 -2.75
C ARG A 69 23.35 4.80 -1.73
N GLN A 70 22.99 6.02 -2.14
CA GLN A 70 22.22 6.95 -1.32
C GLN A 70 20.80 6.44 -1.01
N ALA A 71 20.08 5.92 -2.00
CA ALA A 71 18.75 5.34 -1.78
C ALA A 71 18.81 4.12 -0.85
N VAL A 72 19.86 3.30 -0.98
CA VAL A 72 20.12 2.18 -0.06
C VAL A 72 20.38 2.67 1.36
N ALA A 73 21.20 3.72 1.53
CA ALA A 73 21.48 4.31 2.83
C ALA A 73 20.22 4.87 3.51
N ILE A 74 19.40 5.63 2.77
CA ILE A 74 18.12 6.16 3.26
C ILE A 74 17.20 5.02 3.69
N ARG A 75 16.98 4.03 2.82
CA ARG A 75 16.14 2.86 3.15
C ARG A 75 16.61 2.17 4.43
N ASN A 76 17.91 1.97 4.59
CA ASN A 76 18.46 1.31 5.78
C ASN A 76 18.28 2.16 7.05
N ALA A 77 18.40 3.49 6.96
CA ALA A 77 18.15 4.40 8.08
C ALA A 77 16.67 4.34 8.52
N TYR A 78 15.73 4.37 7.57
CA TYR A 78 14.31 4.18 7.87
C TYR A 78 14.04 2.81 8.47
N ALA A 79 14.64 1.75 7.94
CA ALA A 79 14.49 0.41 8.50
C ALA A 79 14.96 0.37 9.96
N GLN A 80 16.06 1.02 10.32
CA GLN A 80 16.51 1.11 11.72
C GLN A 80 15.54 1.90 12.60
N LEU A 81 14.94 2.98 12.08
CA LEU A 81 14.01 3.83 12.82
C LEU A 81 12.68 3.12 13.14
N PHE A 82 12.22 2.26 12.23
CA PHE A 82 10.91 1.59 12.30
C PHE A 82 10.98 0.12 12.70
N VAL A 83 12.17 -0.41 13.02
CA VAL A 83 12.30 -1.72 13.68
C VAL A 83 11.99 -1.52 15.17
N PRO A 84 10.99 -2.21 15.75
CA PRO A 84 10.70 -2.11 17.17
C PRO A 84 11.89 -2.64 17.98
N THR A 85 12.32 -1.89 18.99
CA THR A 85 13.41 -2.27 19.91
C THR A 85 13.09 -3.50 20.77
N GLU A 86 11.88 -4.09 20.68
CA GLU A 86 11.44 -5.21 21.52
C GLU A 86 11.34 -6.55 20.77
N ALA A 87 12.32 -6.86 19.93
CA ALA A 87 12.47 -8.19 19.35
C ALA A 87 13.89 -8.77 19.53
N VAL A 88 14.54 -8.43 20.63
CA VAL A 88 15.67 -9.19 21.17
C VAL A 88 15.40 -9.37 22.67
N SER A 89 15.41 -10.63 23.07
CA SER A 89 15.11 -11.19 24.39
C SER A 89 15.93 -10.61 25.53
#